data_AF-A0A097ZM05-F1
#
_entry.id   AF-A0A097ZM05-F1
#
_cell.length_a   1.000
_cell.length_b   1.000
_cell.length_c   1.000
_cell.angle_alpha   90.00
_cell.angle_beta   90.00
_cell.angle_gamma   90.00
#
_symmetry.space_group_name_H-M   'P 1'
#
loop_
_entity.id
_entity.type
_entity.pdbx_description
1 polymer ?
#
loop_
_entity_poly.entity_id
_entity_poly.type
_entity_poly.pdbx_seq_one_letter_code
_entity_poly.pdbx_strand_id
1 'polypeptide(L)' 'RLMTPTHFAFSSTFLLGLAGLAFHRTHLLSALLCLEGMMLSLFIALSMWTLQLNSANFSTSPMLLLAFSACEASAG' A
#
# COMPACT_ATOMS: atom_id res chain seq x y z
N ARG A 1 12.49 -19.02 4.81
CA ARG A 1 12.20 -18.58 6.20
C ARG A 1 12.28 -17.05 6.41
N LEU A 2 12.34 -16.24 5.33
CA LEU A 2 12.38 -14.77 5.40
C LEU A 2 10.99 -14.09 5.38
N MET A 3 9.90 -14.87 5.35
CA MET A 3 8.55 -14.30 5.17
C MET A 3 8.03 -13.53 6.39
N THR A 4 8.54 -13.78 7.59
CA THR A 4 8.06 -13.07 8.80
C THR A 4 8.47 -11.59 8.86
N PRO A 5 9.73 -11.17 8.58
CA PRO A 5 10.09 -9.76 8.65
C PRO A 5 9.42 -8.90 7.57
N THR A 6 9.21 -9.43 6.36
CA THR A 6 8.55 -8.67 5.28
C THR A 6 7.09 -8.40 5.64
N HIS A 7 6.40 -9.37 6.24
CA HIS A 7 5.03 -9.20 6.70
C HIS A 7 4.90 -8.15 7.81
N PHE A 8 5.84 -8.18 8.75
CA PHE A 8 5.91 -7.20 9.83
C PHE A 8 6.20 -5.79 9.30
N ALA A 9 7.12 -5.65 8.34
CA ALA A 9 7.51 -4.37 7.76
C ALA A 9 6.38 -3.71 6.95
N PHE A 10 5.64 -4.46 6.12
CA PHE A 10 4.50 -3.85 5.42
C PHE A 10 3.36 -3.51 6.39
N SER A 11 3.12 -4.33 7.42
CA SER A 11 2.06 -4.06 8.40
C SER A 11 2.37 -2.83 9.25
N SER A 12 3.64 -2.66 9.65
CA SER A 12 4.07 -1.49 10.42
C SER A 12 4.02 -0.20 9.58
N THR A 13 4.46 -0.25 8.32
CA THR A 13 4.39 0.91 7.40
C THR A 13 2.95 1.31 7.11
N PHE A 14 2.04 0.36 6.93
CA PHE A 14 0.60 0.62 6.79
C PHE A 14 0.01 1.29 8.03
N LEU A 15 0.30 0.77 9.23
CA LEU A 15 -0.17 1.35 10.50
C LEU A 15 0.41 2.74 10.76
N LEU A 16 1.69 2.96 10.42
CA LEU A 16 2.35 4.27 10.51
C LEU A 16 1.71 5.27 9.54
N GLY A 17 1.35 4.86 8.32
CA GLY A 17 0.63 5.69 7.36
C GLY A 17 -0.78 6.05 7.81
N LEU A 18 -1.52 5.08 8.36
CA LEU A 18 -2.85 5.30 8.96
C LEU A 18 -2.78 6.27 10.14
N ALA A 19 -1.80 6.08 11.03
CA ALA A 19 -1.57 6.99 12.14
C ALA A 19 -1.21 8.41 11.64
N GLY A 20 -0.39 8.50 10.58
CA GLY A 20 -0.03 9.77 9.94
C GLY A 20 -1.21 10.53 9.34
N LEU A 21 -2.18 9.84 8.75
CA LEU A 21 -3.44 10.43 8.28
C LEU A 21 -4.39 10.82 9.42
N ALA A 22 -4.50 9.98 10.45
CA ALA A 22 -5.36 10.24 11.60
C ALA A 22 -4.89 11.46 12.41
N PHE A 23 -3.58 11.67 12.51
CA PHE A 23 -3.01 12.91 13.03
C PHE A 23 -3.03 13.99 11.95
N HIS A 24 -4.21 14.58 11.75
CA HIS A 24 -4.53 15.67 10.84
C HIS A 24 -3.44 16.76 10.81
N ARG A 25 -2.44 16.61 9.93
CA ARG A 25 -1.46 17.65 9.61
C ARG A 25 -2.09 18.56 8.55
N THR A 26 -2.00 19.86 8.77
CA THR A 26 -2.57 20.93 7.95
C THR A 26 -2.08 20.96 6.49
N HIS A 27 -1.11 20.12 6.12
CA HIS A 27 -0.56 20.03 4.76
C HIS A 27 -1.17 18.85 4.01
N LEU A 28 -2.06 19.16 3.07
CA LEU A 28 -2.69 18.22 2.13
C LEU A 28 -1.66 17.32 1.41
N LEU A 29 -0.49 17.88 1.06
CA LEU A 29 0.62 17.15 0.44
C LEU A 29 1.20 16.03 1.33
N SER A 30 1.21 16.20 2.65
CA SER A 30 1.69 15.16 3.56
C SER A 30 0.69 14.01 3.69
N ALA A 31 -0.60 14.31 3.59
CA ALA A 31 -1.67 13.32 3.56
C ALA A 31 -1.62 12.48 2.26
N LEU A 32 -1.39 13.13 1.10
CA LEU A 32 -1.19 12.45 -0.17
C LEU A 32 0.03 11.52 -0.16
N LEU A 33 1.17 11.99 0.35
CA LEU A 33 2.38 11.15 0.51
C LEU A 33 2.15 9.96 1.45
N CYS A 34 1.37 10.14 2.54
CA CYS A 34 1.00 9.04 3.42
C CYS A 34 0.09 8.02 2.72
N LEU A 35 -0.87 8.48 1.92
CA LEU A 35 -1.70 7.60 1.10
C LEU A 35 -0.87 6.82 0.08
N GLU A 36 0.07 7.48 -0.60
CA GLU A 36 0.97 6.81 -1.54
C GLU A 36 1.79 5.69 -0.88
N GLY A 37 2.32 5.96 0.31
CA GLY A 37 3.04 4.96 1.12
C GLY A 37 2.17 3.77 1.54
N MET A 38 0.92 4.02 1.93
CA MET A 38 -0.02 2.93 2.26
C MET A 38 -0.37 2.09 1.03
N MET A 39 -0.59 2.71 -0.14
CA MET A 39 -0.92 2.00 -1.38
C MET A 39 0.26 1.14 -1.87
N LEU A 40 1.49 1.62 -1.73
CA LEU A 40 2.71 0.83 -1.97
C LEU A 40 2.82 -0.38 -1.04
N SER A 41 2.51 -0.22 0.25
CA SER A 41 2.56 -1.34 1.21
C SER A 41 1.54 -2.44 0.88
N LEU A 42 0.34 -2.06 0.46
CA LEU A 42 -0.71 -2.98 0.00
C LEU A 42 -0.32 -3.68 -1.31
N PHE A 43 0.24 -2.95 -2.26
CA PHE A 43 0.74 -3.52 -3.51
C PHE A 43 1.77 -4.61 -3.25
N ILE A 44 2.77 -4.35 -2.40
CA ILE A 44 3.82 -5.32 -2.06
C ILE A 44 3.22 -6.55 -1.37
N ALA A 45 2.26 -6.37 -0.45
CA ALA A 45 1.58 -7.48 0.22
C ALA A 45 0.80 -8.36 -0.76
N LEU A 46 0.04 -7.75 -1.67
CA LEU A 46 -0.71 -8.46 -2.72
C LEU A 46 0.23 -9.17 -3.70
N SER A 47 1.30 -8.52 -4.18
CA SER A 47 2.28 -9.15 -5.07
C SER A 47 2.96 -10.35 -4.41
N MET A 48 3.39 -10.23 -3.15
CA MET A 48 3.97 -11.34 -2.41
C MET A 48 2.96 -12.49 -2.21
N TRP A 49 1.70 -12.16 -1.95
CA TRP A 49 0.62 -13.13 -1.84
C TRP A 49 0.37 -13.89 -3.15
N THR A 50 0.36 -13.19 -4.29
CA THR A 50 0.21 -13.83 -5.62
C THR A 50 1.37 -14.75 -5.96
N LEU A 51 2.60 -14.36 -5.60
CA LEU A 51 3.80 -15.20 -5.75
C LEU A 51 3.73 -16.44 -4.87
N GLN A 52 3.25 -16.30 -3.63
CA GLN A 52 3.19 -17.40 -2.66
C GLN A 52 2.10 -18.43 -3.01
N LEU A 53 1.00 -17.99 -3.63
CA LEU A 53 -0.05 -18.88 -4.13
C LEU A 53 0.20 -19.41 -5.54
N ASN A 54 1.32 -19.06 -6.18
CA ASN A 54 1.65 -19.40 -7.58
C ASN A 54 0.48 -19.14 -8.56
N SER A 55 -0.37 -18.16 -8.25
CA SER A 55 -1.59 -17.90 -9.01
C SER A 55 -1.45 -16.56 -9.71
N ALA A 56 -0.83 -16.60 -10.89
CA ALA A 56 -0.62 -15.43 -11.75
C ALA A 56 -1.93 -14.72 -12.12
N ASN A 57 -3.06 -15.44 -12.07
CA ASN A 57 -4.39 -14.88 -12.34
C ASN A 57 -4.79 -13.78 -11.35
N PHE A 58 -4.25 -13.78 -10.13
CA PHE A 58 -4.53 -12.73 -9.15
C PHE A 58 -3.64 -11.49 -9.29
N SER A 59 -2.70 -11.46 -10.26
CA SER A 59 -1.82 -10.30 -10.50
C SER A 59 -2.56 -9.06 -11.03
N THR A 60 -3.77 -9.24 -11.55
CA THR A 60 -4.67 -8.14 -11.95
C THR A 60 -5.14 -7.30 -10.77
N SER A 61 -5.30 -7.91 -9.59
CA SER A 61 -5.72 -7.22 -8.37
C SER A 61 -4.76 -6.11 -7.93
N PRO A 62 -3.44 -6.36 -7.75
CA PRO A 62 -2.48 -5.30 -7.42
C PRO A 62 -2.33 -4.23 -8.52
N MET A 63 -2.48 -4.57 -9.81
CA MET A 63 -2.47 -3.56 -10.88
C MET A 63 -3.68 -2.62 -10.84
N LEU A 64 -4.88 -3.16 -10.58
CA LEU A 64 -6.08 -2.34 -10.43
C LEU A 64 -5.97 -1.37 -9.25
N LEU A 65 -5.41 -1.85 -8.13
CA LEU A 65 -5.18 -1.02 -6.94
C LEU A 65 -4.26 0.18 -7.26
N LEU A 66 -3.21 -0.05 -8.05
CA LEU A 66 -2.27 0.99 -8.49
C LEU A 66 -2.91 2.01 -9.46
N ALA A 67 -3.80 1.56 -10.33
CA ALA A 67 -4.52 2.44 -11.24
C ALA A 67 -5.52 3.36 -10.50
N PHE A 68 -6.30 2.80 -9.56
CA PHE A 68 -7.20 3.61 -8.74
C PHE A 68 -6.45 4.59 -7.83
N SER A 69 -5.32 4.16 -7.28
CA SER A 69 -4.39 5.00 -6.52
C SER A 69 -3.94 6.25 -7.29
N ALA A 70 -3.47 6.07 -8.54
CA ALA A 70 -3.04 7.17 -9.39
C ALA A 70 -4.20 8.11 -9.75
N CYS A 71 -5.39 7.57 -9.94
CA CYS A 71 -6.60 8.37 -10.16
C CYS A 71 -6.96 9.22 -8.94
N GLU A 72 -6.94 8.66 -7.72
CA GLU A 72 -7.22 9.44 -6.51
C GLU A 72 -6.18 10.54 -6.27
N ALA A 73 -4.90 10.25 -6.52
CA ALA A 73 -3.83 11.25 -6.42
C ALA A 73 -3.96 12.38 -7.46
N SER A 74 -4.58 12.12 -8.61
CA SER A 74 -4.83 13.13 -9.64
C SER A 74 -6.06 14.01 -9.37
N ALA A 75 -6.98 13.54 -8.54
CA ALA A 75 -8.22 14.23 -8.19
C ALA A 75 -8.10 15.09 -6.91
N GLY A 76 -7.18 14.75 -6.01
CA GLY A 76 -6.83 15.54 -4.82
C GLY A 76 -5.86 16.67 -5.11
#